data_AF-A0A957KSN7-F1
#
_entry.id   AF-A0A957KSN7-F1
#
_cell.length_a   1.000
_cell.length_b   1.000
_cell.length_c   1.000
_cell.angle_alpha   90.00
_cell.angle_beta   90.00
_cell.angle_gamma   90.00
#
_symmetry.space_group_name_H-M   'P 1'
#
loop_
_entity.id
_entity.type
_entity.pdbx_description
1 polymer ?
#
loop_
_entity_poly.entity_id
_entity_poly.type
_entity_poly.pdbx_seq_one_letter_code
_entity_poly.pdbx_strand_id
1 'polypeptide(L)'
;DVSVTGITGVTAEHLEAEEASGSTIKLLASAERRGDGYALVVKPTVVASDSFLGQCNGWEMGIEIQSDLYGRMYHKIWEREPLPTAAAMLRDAVNLLRG
;
A
#
# COMPACT_ATOMS: atom_id res chain seq x y z
N ASP A 1 1.10 8.06 -16.31
CA ASP A 1 1.87 8.96 -15.42
C ASP A 1 1.34 8.80 -13.99
N VAL A 2 2.14 9.10 -12.97
CA VAL A 2 1.77 8.93 -11.55
C VAL A 2 1.81 10.27 -10.84
N SER A 3 0.72 10.65 -10.16
CA SER A 3 0.69 11.85 -9.32
C SER A 3 1.28 11.54 -7.95
N VAL A 4 2.30 12.30 -7.51
CA VAL A 4 3.04 12.00 -6.26
C VAL A 4 3.03 13.20 -5.32
N THR A 5 2.63 12.97 -4.07
CA THR A 5 2.75 13.90 -2.95
C THR A 5 3.39 13.16 -1.77
N GLY A 6 4.48 13.72 -1.22
CA GLY A 6 5.20 13.14 -0.08
C GLY A 6 4.52 13.40 1.26
N ILE A 7 5.15 12.93 2.34
CA ILE A 7 4.64 13.06 3.72
C ILE A 7 5.14 14.31 4.46
N THR A 8 5.99 15.14 3.85
CA THR A 8 6.64 16.28 4.52
C THR A 8 5.66 17.35 5.02
N GLY A 9 4.44 17.40 4.48
CA GLY A 9 3.35 18.28 4.93
C GLY A 9 2.43 17.67 5.99
N VAL A 10 2.66 16.43 6.42
CA VAL A 10 1.87 15.79 7.48
C VAL A 10 2.41 16.24 8.84
N THR A 11 1.57 16.88 9.65
CA THR A 11 1.93 17.39 10.97
C THR A 11 1.40 16.49 12.10
N ALA A 12 1.89 16.70 13.31
CA ALA A 12 1.41 15.98 14.49
C ALA A 12 -0.08 16.27 14.77
N GLU A 13 -0.50 17.53 14.58
CA GLU A 13 -1.89 17.94 14.79
C GLU A 13 -2.84 17.24 13.80
N HIS A 14 -2.40 17.02 12.55
CA HIS A 14 -3.17 16.21 11.60
C HIS A 14 -3.32 14.78 12.10
N LEU A 15 -2.23 14.15 12.58
CA LEU A 15 -2.26 12.77 13.06
C LEU A 15 -3.18 12.62 14.29
N GLU A 16 -3.08 13.53 15.26
CA GLU A 16 -3.90 13.53 16.47
C GLU A 16 -5.39 13.77 16.16
N ALA A 17 -5.70 14.67 15.22
CA ALA A 17 -7.07 14.93 14.80
C ALA A 17 -7.71 13.70 14.13
N GLU A 18 -6.97 13.03 13.23
CA GLU A 18 -7.47 11.82 12.58
C GLU A 18 -7.59 10.66 13.57
N GLU A 19 -6.64 10.50 14.50
CA GLU A 19 -6.68 9.47 15.54
C GLU A 19 -7.91 9.64 16.44
N ALA A 20 -8.22 10.87 16.86
CA ALA A 20 -9.42 11.19 17.64
C ALA A 20 -10.72 10.84 16.90
N SER A 21 -10.69 10.78 15.57
CA SER A 21 -11.82 10.39 14.73
C SER A 21 -11.90 8.89 14.41
N GLY A 22 -10.97 8.08 14.93
CA GLY A 22 -10.87 6.64 14.62
C GLY A 22 -10.19 6.33 13.29
N SER A 23 -9.41 7.28 12.76
CA SER A 23 -8.68 7.16 11.50
C SER A 23 -7.18 7.32 11.70
N THR A 24 -6.41 7.02 10.67
CA THR A 24 -4.96 7.21 10.62
C THR A 24 -4.53 7.67 9.24
N ILE A 25 -3.35 8.27 9.12
CA ILE A 25 -2.80 8.72 7.84
C ILE A 25 -1.76 7.71 7.36
N LYS A 26 -1.93 7.20 6.14
CA LYS A 26 -0.97 6.32 5.47
C LYS A 26 -0.50 6.96 4.16
N LEU A 27 0.78 6.79 3.83
CA LEU A 27 1.26 7.10 2.48
C LEU A 27 0.81 5.97 1.55
N LEU A 28 -0.28 6.21 0.82
CA LEU A 28 -0.91 5.18 0.00
C LEU A 28 -0.59 5.38 -1.46
N ALA A 29 -0.18 4.30 -2.12
CA ALA A 29 -0.19 4.18 -3.57
C ALA A 29 -1.52 3.56 -4.00
N SER A 30 -2.26 4.22 -4.89
CA SER A 30 -3.52 3.72 -5.44
C SER A 30 -3.52 3.70 -6.96
N ALA A 31 -4.21 2.69 -7.50
CA ALA A 31 -4.49 2.55 -8.91
C ALA A 31 -5.99 2.31 -9.08
N GLU A 32 -6.73 3.35 -9.46
CA GLU A 32 -8.18 3.27 -9.65
C GLU A 32 -8.52 3.22 -11.14
N ARG A 33 -9.32 2.23 -11.55
CA ARG A 33 -9.76 2.12 -12.95
C ARG A 33 -10.64 3.32 -13.33
N ARG A 34 -10.31 4.02 -14.40
CA ARG A 34 -11.04 5.17 -14.96
C ARG A 34 -11.19 4.98 -16.47
N GLY A 35 -12.39 4.59 -16.90
CA GLY A 35 -12.64 4.23 -18.31
C GLY A 35 -11.73 3.07 -18.73
N ASP A 36 -10.95 3.30 -19.79
CA ASP A 36 -10.00 2.32 -20.34
C ASP A 36 -8.61 2.38 -19.70
N GLY A 37 -8.40 3.25 -18.71
CA GLY A 37 -7.11 3.46 -18.05
C GLY A 37 -7.18 3.43 -16.53
N TYR A 38 -6.12 3.92 -15.90
CA TYR A 38 -6.00 4.03 -14.45
C TYR A 38 -5.60 5.45 -14.04
N ALA A 39 -6.20 5.92 -12.95
CA ALA A 39 -5.67 7.03 -12.17
C ALA A 39 -4.67 6.48 -11.16
N LEU A 40 -3.41 6.91 -11.28
CA LEU A 40 -2.30 6.46 -10.45
C LEU A 40 -1.85 7.59 -9.53
N VAL A 41 -1.92 7.36 -8.22
CA VAL A 41 -1.62 8.38 -7.21
C VAL A 41 -0.80 7.79 -6.05
N VAL A 42 0.14 8.56 -5.53
CA VAL A 42 0.82 8.32 -4.26
C VAL A 42 0.66 9.56 -3.39
N LYS A 43 -0.05 9.46 -2.25
CA LYS A 43 -0.24 10.59 -1.33
C LYS A 43 -0.57 10.16 0.09
N PRO A 44 -0.32 11.01 1.11
CA PRO A 44 -0.92 10.83 2.42
C PRO A 44 -2.44 10.73 2.29
N THR A 45 -3.02 9.67 2.83
CA THR A 45 -4.43 9.33 2.71
C THR A 45 -4.95 8.92 4.08
N VAL A 46 -6.08 9.51 4.49
CA VAL A 46 -6.80 9.12 5.70
C VAL A 46 -7.49 7.79 5.44
N VAL A 47 -7.27 6.82 6.32
CA VAL A 47 -7.90 5.50 6.30
C VAL A 47 -8.42 5.16 7.69
N ALA A 48 -9.50 4.38 7.77
CA ALA A 48 -10.01 3.92 9.07
C ALA A 48 -8.94 3.08 9.79
N SER A 49 -8.76 3.31 11.09
CA SER A 49 -7.69 2.65 11.87
C SER A 49 -7.90 1.14 12.01
N ASP A 50 -9.15 0.67 11.90
CA ASP A 50 -9.52 -0.74 11.92
C ASP A 50 -9.48 -1.42 10.54
N SER A 51 -9.23 -0.66 9.46
CA SER A 51 -9.09 -1.21 8.12
C SER A 51 -7.76 -1.95 7.94
N PHE A 52 -7.70 -2.84 6.94
CA PHE A 52 -6.47 -3.57 6.61
C PHE A 52 -5.26 -2.63 6.39
N LEU A 53 -5.47 -1.55 5.63
CA LEU A 53 -4.42 -0.55 5.35
C LEU A 53 -4.10 0.28 6.58
N GLY A 54 -5.10 0.63 7.40
CA GLY A 54 -4.91 1.32 8.68
C GLY A 54 -4.06 0.51 9.67
N GLN A 55 -4.24 -0.81 9.68
CA GLN A 55 -3.48 -1.75 10.49
C GLN A 55 -2.11 -2.16 9.89
N CYS A 56 -1.69 -1.61 8.76
CA CYS A 56 -0.37 -1.84 8.19
C CYS A 56 0.66 -0.91 8.85
N ASN A 57 1.46 -1.44 9.78
CA ASN A 57 2.28 -0.66 10.70
C ASN A 57 3.76 -1.10 10.70
N GLY A 58 4.65 -0.21 11.13
CA GLY A 58 6.08 -0.50 11.23
C GLY A 58 6.70 -0.86 9.88
N TRP A 59 7.28 -2.07 9.80
CA TRP A 59 7.95 -2.60 8.59
C TRP A 59 7.02 -3.47 7.74
N GLU A 60 5.72 -3.41 7.99
CA GLU A 60 4.75 -4.13 7.20
C GLU A 60 4.46 -3.40 5.89
N MET A 61 4.37 -4.17 4.81
CA MET A 61 3.88 -3.70 3.51
C MET A 61 2.62 -4.47 3.16
N GLY A 62 1.58 -3.73 2.76
CA GLY A 62 0.25 -4.28 2.51
C GLY A 62 -0.30 -3.82 1.16
N ILE A 63 -0.96 -4.73 0.46
CA ILE A 63 -1.70 -4.44 -0.77
C ILE A 63 -3.13 -4.94 -0.58
N GLU A 64 -4.11 -4.05 -0.81
CA GLU A 64 -5.51 -4.39 -0.98
C GLU A 64 -5.83 -4.38 -2.49
N ILE A 65 -6.43 -5.46 -3.00
CA ILE A 65 -6.88 -5.58 -4.39
C ILE A 65 -8.40 -5.74 -4.38
N GLN A 66 -9.09 -4.93 -5.18
CA GLN A 66 -10.52 -5.07 -5.42
C GLN A 66 -10.75 -5.66 -6.80
N SER A 67 -11.46 -6.77 -6.85
CA SER A 67 -11.83 -7.51 -8.06
C SER A 67 -13.35 -7.69 -8.11
N ASP A 68 -13.88 -7.58 -9.32
CA ASP A 68 -15.27 -7.92 -9.66
C ASP A 68 -15.59 -9.40 -9.43
N LEU A 69 -14.63 -10.29 -9.71
CA LEU A 69 -14.80 -11.73 -9.58
C LEU A 69 -14.45 -12.26 -8.19
N TYR A 70 -13.36 -11.77 -7.60
CA TYR A 70 -12.80 -12.30 -6.35
C TYR A 70 -13.02 -11.40 -5.12
N GLY A 71 -13.72 -10.28 -5.28
CA GLY A 71 -13.97 -9.34 -4.20
C GLY A 71 -12.69 -8.67 -3.70
N ARG A 72 -12.53 -8.56 -2.38
CA ARG A 72 -11.37 -7.91 -1.74
C ARG A 72 -10.34 -8.95 -1.33
N MET A 73 -9.11 -8.78 -1.82
CA MET A 73 -7.95 -9.61 -1.48
C MET A 73 -6.91 -8.76 -0.76
N TYR A 74 -6.25 -9.36 0.22
CA TYR A 74 -5.25 -8.71 1.04
C TYR A 74 -3.94 -9.49 1.03
N HIS A 75 -2.85 -8.81 0.75
CA HIS A 75 -1.51 -9.36 0.84
C HIS A 75 -0.70 -8.49 1.78
N LYS A 76 -0.10 -9.10 2.80
CA LYS A 76 0.72 -8.39 3.79
C LYS A 76 2.01 -9.16 4.00
N ILE A 77 3.12 -8.45 4.05
CA ILE A 77 4.42 -8.98 4.43
C ILE A 77 5.04 -8.09 5.49
N TRP A 78 5.97 -8.66 6.24
CA TRP A 78 6.89 -7.90 7.08
C TRP A 78 8.26 -7.95 6.42
N GLU A 79 8.84 -6.79 6.09
CA GLU A 79 10.13 -6.72 5.40
C GLU A 79 11.00 -5.63 6.01
N ARG A 80 11.76 -6.00 7.04
CA ARG A 80 12.82 -5.15 7.62
C ARG A 80 14.20 -5.42 7.00
N GLU A 81 14.40 -6.63 6.49
CA GLU A 81 15.69 -7.16 6.03
C GLU A 81 15.63 -7.46 4.53
N PRO A 82 16.75 -7.45 3.79
CA PRO A 82 16.75 -7.58 2.33
C PRO A 82 16.49 -9.01 1.82
N LEU A 83 16.32 -9.99 2.72
CA LEU A 83 16.18 -11.39 2.35
C LEU A 83 14.92 -11.70 1.51
N PRO A 84 13.72 -11.17 1.80
CA PRO A 84 12.54 -11.43 0.97
C PRO A 84 12.70 -10.88 -0.45
N THR A 85 13.32 -9.71 -0.60
CA THR A 85 13.73 -9.16 -1.89
C THR A 85 14.67 -10.11 -2.65
N ALA A 86 15.72 -10.64 -2.01
CA ALA A 86 16.62 -11.61 -2.66
C ALA A 86 15.93 -12.92 -3.05
N ALA A 87 15.01 -13.41 -2.21
CA ALA A 87 14.21 -14.59 -2.52
C ALA A 87 13.28 -14.37 -3.73
N ALA A 88 12.73 -13.16 -3.88
CA ALA A 88 11.94 -12.79 -5.04
C ALA A 88 12.79 -12.84 -6.33
N MET A 89 13.99 -12.26 -6.31
CA MET A 89 14.91 -12.32 -7.45
C MET A 89 15.25 -13.75 -7.86
N LEU A 90 15.56 -14.61 -6.88
CA LEU A 90 15.91 -16.02 -7.16
C LEU A 90 14.73 -16.79 -7.76
N ARG A 91 13.52 -16.61 -7.22
CA ARG A 91 12.30 -17.22 -7.77
C ARG A 91 12.11 -16.81 -9.23
N ASP A 92 12.26 -15.52 -9.53
CA ASP A 92 12.07 -15.01 -10.89
C ASP A 92 13.13 -15.56 -11.85
N ALA A 93 14.39 -15.68 -11.42
CA ALA A 93 15.46 -16.32 -12.18
C ALA A 93 15.15 -17.81 -12.49
N VAL A 94 14.65 -18.57 -11.51
CA VAL A 94 14.24 -19.97 -11.72
C VAL A 94 13.08 -20.06 -12.72
N ASN A 95 12.09 -19.17 -12.64
CA ASN A 95 10.97 -19.16 -13.56
C ASN A 95 11.40 -18.84 -15.00
N LEU A 96 12.26 -17.83 -15.18
CA LEU A 96 12.79 -17.48 -16.50
C LEU A 96 13.58 -18.62 -17.15
N LEU A 97 14.30 -19.41 -16.35
CA LEU A 97 15.08 -20.55 -16.84
C LEU A 97 14.22 -21.79 -17.14
N ARG A 98 12.99 -21.88 -16.59
CA ARG A 98 12.09 -23.00 -16.81
C ARG A 98 11.21 -22.87 -18.05
N GLY A 99 10.97 -21.64 -18.54
CA GLY A 99 10.11 -21.36 -19.69
C GLY A 99 8.67 -21.11 -19.28
#